data_AF-A0A1E7GG44-F1
#
_entry.id   AF-A0A1E7GG44-F1
#
_cell.length_a   1.000
_cell.length_b   1.000
_cell.length_c   1.000
_cell.angle_alpha   90.00
_cell.angle_beta   90.00
_cell.angle_gamma   90.00
#
_symmetry.space_group_name_H-M   'P 1'
#
loop_
_entity.id
_entity.type
_entity.pdbx_description
1 polymer ?
#
loop_
_entity_poly.entity_id
_entity_poly.type
_entity_poly.pdbx_seq_one_letter_code
_entity_poly.pdbx_strand_id
1 'polypeptide(L)'
;MPYNIKEPKKSVKSEWRKRASEFETDETAEGIRSFGGSKKNEMCGKWISDEEYISIEGVKSQGGMPYKLWTRDEPMPISPTDARSLIRANLIRRVRK
;
A
#
# COMPACT_ATOMS: atom_id res chain seq x y z
N MET A 1 -3.23 42.59 3.96
CA MET A 1 -2.69 41.46 3.16
C MET A 1 -2.74 40.21 4.02
N PRO A 2 -3.75 39.34 3.91
CA PRO A 2 -3.73 38.08 4.65
C PRO A 2 -2.82 37.11 3.91
N TYR A 3 -1.77 36.67 4.59
CA TYR A 3 -0.91 35.59 4.13
C TYR A 3 -1.78 34.33 4.02
N ASN A 4 -2.13 33.95 2.79
CA ASN A 4 -2.64 32.62 2.49
C ASN A 4 -1.52 31.64 2.82
N ILE A 5 -1.45 31.22 4.08
CA ILE A 5 -0.72 30.05 4.51
C ILE A 5 -1.42 28.90 3.80
N LYS A 6 -0.93 28.55 2.60
CA LYS A 6 -1.33 27.32 1.92
C LYS A 6 -1.05 26.22 2.95
N GLU A 7 -2.11 25.65 3.52
CA GLU A 7 -1.98 24.49 4.40
C GLU A 7 -1.03 23.50 3.71
N PRO A 8 -0.04 22.93 4.42
CA PRO A 8 0.82 21.94 3.81
C PRO A 8 -0.09 20.85 3.24
N LYS A 9 -0.06 20.67 1.92
CA LYS A 9 -0.84 19.63 1.23
C LYS A 9 -0.65 18.33 2.02
N LYS A 10 -1.73 17.83 2.64
CA LYS A 10 -1.67 16.60 3.44
C LYS A 10 -1.16 15.50 2.53
N SER A 11 -0.03 14.88 2.89
CA SER A 11 0.53 13.81 2.07
C SER A 11 -0.38 12.60 2.08
N VAL A 12 -0.53 11.95 0.92
CA VAL A 12 -1.33 10.73 0.75
C VAL A 12 -0.85 9.66 1.73
N LYS A 13 0.47 9.54 1.92
CA LYS A 13 1.07 8.62 2.89
C LYS A 13 0.66 8.92 4.34
N SER A 14 0.57 10.19 4.73
CA SER A 14 0.12 10.58 6.08
C SER A 14 -1.35 10.25 6.30
N GLU A 15 -2.18 10.48 5.30
CA GLU A 15 -3.59 10.10 5.34
C GLU A 15 -3.78 8.58 5.36
N TRP A 16 -2.98 7.84 4.57
CA TRP A 16 -2.96 6.39 4.55
C TRP A 16 -2.60 5.79 5.91
N ARG A 17 -1.62 6.38 6.62
CA ARG A 17 -1.24 5.91 7.97
C ARG A 17 -2.39 5.97 8.96
N LYS A 18 -3.29 6.96 8.83
CA LYS A 18 -4.46 7.14 9.70
C LYS A 18 -5.61 6.20 9.37
N ARG A 19 -5.66 5.63 8.16
CA ARG A 19 -6.70 4.65 7.80
C ARG A 19 -6.53 3.36 8.60
N ALA A 20 -7.67 2.75 8.93
CA ALA A 20 -7.72 1.38 9.41
C ALA A 20 -7.26 0.42 8.29
N SER A 21 -6.72 -0.73 8.66
CA SER A 21 -6.41 -1.79 7.70
C SER A 21 -7.70 -2.32 7.05
N GLU A 22 -7.75 -2.32 5.72
CA GLU A 22 -8.82 -2.97 4.98
C GLU A 22 -8.56 -4.48 4.82
N PHE A 23 -7.28 -4.87 4.85
CA PHE A 23 -6.85 -6.25 4.69
C PHE A 23 -5.87 -6.66 5.78
N GLU A 24 -5.84 -7.95 6.08
CA GLU A 24 -4.89 -8.55 7.01
C GLU A 24 -4.34 -9.87 6.44
N THR A 25 -3.14 -10.23 6.87
CA THR A 25 -2.50 -11.51 6.57
C THR A 25 -1.55 -11.90 7.70
N ASP A 26 -1.39 -13.20 7.89
CA ASP A 26 -0.44 -13.77 8.84
C ASP A 26 0.96 -13.93 8.22
N GLU A 27 1.09 -13.65 6.92
CA GLU A 27 2.35 -13.63 6.18
C GLU A 27 3.20 -12.40 6.52
N THR A 28 4.50 -12.52 6.29
CA THR A 28 5.44 -11.40 6.42
C THR A 28 5.29 -10.44 5.24
N ALA A 29 5.69 -9.18 5.44
CA ALA A 29 5.72 -8.19 4.37
C ALA A 29 6.58 -8.66 3.18
N GLU A 30 7.70 -9.33 3.46
CA GLU A 30 8.58 -9.88 2.43
C GLU A 30 7.93 -11.05 1.68
N GLY A 31 7.17 -11.90 2.36
CA GLY A 31 6.42 -12.99 1.73
C GLY A 31 5.41 -12.46 0.71
N ILE A 32 4.65 -11.43 1.09
CA ILE A 32 3.67 -10.78 0.20
C ILE A 32 4.37 -10.07 -0.97
N ARG A 33 5.50 -9.38 -0.74
CA ARG A 33 6.28 -8.74 -1.81
C ARG A 33 6.81 -9.74 -2.82
N SER A 34 7.21 -10.93 -2.35
CA SER A 34 7.74 -12.00 -3.20
C SER A 34 6.69 -12.55 -4.18
N PHE A 35 5.40 -12.39 -3.88
CA PHE A 35 4.31 -12.81 -4.76
C PHE A 35 4.16 -11.97 -6.03
N GLY A 36 4.71 -10.75 -6.06
CA GLY A 36 4.65 -9.83 -7.20
C GLY A 36 5.43 -10.23 -8.44
N GLY A 37 6.13 -11.37 -8.37
CA GLY A 37 6.88 -11.92 -9.48
C GLY A 37 8.33 -11.43 -9.50
N SER A 38 9.22 -12.39 -9.75
CA SER A 38 10.69 -12.29 -9.78
C SER A 38 11.29 -11.30 -10.80
N LYS A 39 10.51 -10.41 -11.42
CA LYS A 39 10.94 -9.72 -12.65
C LYS A 39 11.62 -8.38 -12.49
N LYS A 40 11.67 -7.74 -11.33
CA LYS A 40 12.46 -6.49 -11.17
C LYS A 40 13.05 -6.36 -9.78
N ASN A 41 14.36 -6.10 -9.72
CA ASN A 41 15.16 -5.72 -8.55
C ASN A 41 14.69 -4.43 -7.84
N GLU A 42 13.48 -3.93 -8.13
CA GLU A 42 12.91 -2.76 -7.49
C GLU A 42 11.98 -3.24 -6.38
N MET A 43 12.32 -2.96 -5.12
CA MET A 43 11.50 -3.31 -3.95
C MET A 43 10.01 -2.94 -4.18
N CYS A 44 9.17 -3.94 -4.43
CA CYS A 44 7.73 -3.80 -4.65
C CYS A 44 6.96 -3.60 -3.33
N GLY A 45 5.70 -3.14 -3.39
CA GLY A 45 4.83 -3.03 -2.21
C GLY A 45 5.33 -2.03 -1.15
N LYS A 46 5.86 -0.88 -1.60
CA LYS A 46 6.37 0.17 -0.71
C LYS A 46 6.06 1.57 -1.22
N TRP A 47 6.10 2.53 -0.30
CA TRP A 47 6.07 3.95 -0.65
C TRP A 47 7.38 4.37 -1.31
N ILE A 48 7.30 5.10 -2.43
CA ILE A 48 8.44 5.76 -3.08
C ILE A 48 8.57 7.19 -2.56
N SER A 49 7.44 7.86 -2.44
CA SER A 49 7.33 9.24 -2.00
C SER A 49 6.13 9.39 -1.06
N ASP A 50 5.80 10.63 -0.71
CA ASP A 50 4.63 10.97 0.09
C ASP A 50 3.32 10.88 -0.69
N GLU A 51 3.40 10.84 -2.02
CA GLU A 51 2.25 10.79 -2.95
C GLU A 51 2.23 9.50 -3.80
N GLU A 52 3.37 8.80 -3.91
CA GLU A 52 3.52 7.64 -4.80
C GLU A 52 3.98 6.37 -4.07
N TYR A 53 3.44 5.23 -4.50
CA TYR A 53 3.85 3.90 -4.07
C TYR A 53 4.07 2.97 -5.27
N ILE A 54 4.86 1.91 -5.06
CA ILE A 54 5.01 0.79 -6.00
C ILE A 54 4.08 -0.33 -5.54
N SER A 55 3.25 -0.81 -6.46
CA SER A 55 2.40 -1.98 -6.28
C SER A 55 3.24 -3.25 -6.09
N ILE A 56 2.60 -4.37 -5.74
CA ILE A 56 3.31 -5.64 -5.59
C ILE A 56 3.82 -6.15 -6.95
N GLU A 57 3.03 -5.98 -8.02
CA GLU A 57 3.44 -6.27 -9.40
C GLU A 57 4.48 -5.29 -10.00
N GLY A 58 5.01 -4.34 -9.21
CA GLY A 58 6.04 -3.40 -9.68
C GLY A 58 5.50 -2.22 -10.49
N VAL A 59 4.19 -1.96 -10.43
CA VAL A 59 3.54 -0.84 -11.12
C VAL A 59 3.55 0.39 -10.21
N LYS A 60 4.09 1.51 -10.70
CA LYS A 60 4.04 2.79 -9.97
C LYS A 60 2.63 3.34 -9.97
N SER A 61 2.16 3.82 -8.81
CA SER A 61 0.86 4.49 -8.71
C SER A 61 0.88 5.83 -9.45
N GLN A 62 -0.10 6.09 -10.31
CA GLN A 62 -0.31 7.41 -10.95
C GLN A 62 -1.17 8.34 -10.07
N GLY A 63 -0.96 8.28 -8.75
CA GLY A 63 -1.79 8.96 -7.75
C GLY A 63 -2.98 8.12 -7.30
N GLY A 64 -3.44 8.38 -6.07
CA GLY A 64 -4.54 7.68 -5.42
C GLY A 64 -4.13 6.98 -4.12
N MET A 65 -5.12 6.79 -3.25
CA MET A 65 -4.92 6.16 -1.94
C MET A 65 -4.83 4.62 -2.08
N PRO A 66 -3.70 3.98 -1.74
CA PRO A 66 -3.64 2.51 -1.70
C PRO A 66 -4.51 1.96 -0.58
N TYR A 67 -4.84 0.67 -0.67
CA TYR A 67 -5.37 -0.05 0.48
C TYR A 67 -4.25 -0.31 1.48
N LYS A 68 -4.64 -0.48 2.74
CA LYS A 68 -3.76 -0.82 3.84
C LYS A 68 -3.92 -2.30 4.16
N LEU A 69 -2.84 -3.04 3.92
CA LEU A 69 -2.70 -4.42 4.34
C LEU A 69 -1.87 -4.45 5.62
N TRP A 70 -2.44 -5.04 6.67
CA TRP A 70 -1.70 -5.36 7.88
C TRP A 70 -1.06 -6.73 7.70
N THR A 71 0.28 -6.76 7.60
CA THR A 71 1.03 -8.02 7.63
C THR A 71 1.45 -8.33 9.06
N ARG A 72 2.07 -9.49 9.27
CA ARG A 72 2.57 -9.88 10.59
C ARG A 72 3.55 -8.87 11.19
N ASP A 73 4.40 -8.27 10.35
CA ASP A 73 5.50 -7.42 10.81
C ASP A 73 5.19 -5.93 10.65
N GLU A 74 4.57 -5.54 9.54
CA GLU A 74 4.31 -4.13 9.24
C GLU A 74 3.07 -3.87 8.35
N PRO A 75 2.46 -2.68 8.45
CA PRO A 75 1.47 -2.24 7.47
C PRO A 75 2.14 -1.93 6.12
N MET A 76 1.57 -2.42 5.02
CA MET A 76 2.05 -2.15 3.67
C MET A 76 0.95 -1.59 2.75
N PRO A 77 1.32 -0.65 1.85
CA PRO A 77 0.40 -0.18 0.82
C PRO A 77 0.25 -1.26 -0.26
N ILE A 78 -1.00 -1.59 -0.61
CA ILE A 78 -1.30 -2.48 -1.73
C ILE A 78 -2.24 -1.81 -2.71
N SER A 79 -2.04 -2.06 -4.00
CA SER A 79 -2.95 -1.54 -5.01
C SER A 79 -4.29 -2.30 -4.98
N PRO A 80 -5.38 -1.70 -5.47
CA PRO A 80 -6.66 -2.41 -5.62
C PRO A 80 -6.58 -3.67 -6.47
N THR A 81 -5.70 -3.67 -7.48
CA THR A 81 -5.48 -4.83 -8.37
C THR A 81 -4.75 -5.94 -7.62
N ASP A 82 -3.64 -5.61 -6.95
CA ASP A 82 -2.89 -6.59 -6.14
C ASP A 82 -3.78 -7.18 -5.04
N ALA A 83 -4.56 -6.34 -4.36
CA ALA A 83 -5.49 -6.79 -3.33
C ALA A 83 -6.44 -7.87 -3.87
N ARG A 84 -7.01 -7.66 -5.07
CA ARG A 84 -7.89 -8.65 -5.71
C ARG A 84 -7.15 -9.94 -6.06
N SER A 85 -5.93 -9.83 -6.58
CA SER A 85 -5.09 -11.00 -6.90
C SER A 85 -4.73 -11.80 -5.65
N LEU A 86 -4.31 -11.13 -4.58
CA LEU A 86 -3.95 -11.75 -3.31
C LEU A 86 -5.15 -12.39 -2.59
N ILE A 87 -6.34 -11.78 -2.66
CA ILE A 87 -7.58 -12.39 -2.14
C ILE A 87 -7.91 -13.66 -2.93
N ARG A 88 -7.81 -13.62 -4.28
CA ARG A 88 -8.05 -14.80 -5.13
C ARG A 88 -7.06 -15.93 -4.84
N ALA A 89 -5.83 -15.58 -4.46
CA ALA A 89 -4.81 -16.52 -4.04
C ALA A 89 -4.93 -16.97 -2.57
N ASN A 90 -5.96 -16.51 -1.83
CA ASN A 90 -6.15 -16.76 -0.40
C ASN A 90 -4.98 -16.33 0.51
N LEU A 91 -4.18 -15.35 0.09
CA LEU A 91 -3.02 -14.86 0.84
C LEU A 91 -3.37 -13.74 1.82
N ILE A 92 -4.41 -12.97 1.50
CA ILE A 92 -4.90 -11.89 2.35
C ILE A 92 -6.41 -12.05 2.53
N ARG A 93 -6.90 -11.62 3.69
CA ARG A 93 -8.33 -11.60 4.02
C ARG A 93 -8.77 -10.16 4.25
N ARG A 94 -10.03 -9.87 3.96
CA ARG A 94 -10.65 -8.59 4.35
C ARG A 94 -10.90 -8.60 5.85
N VAL A 95 -10.49 -7.54 6.53
CA VAL A 95 -10.84 -7.32 7.93
C VAL A 95 -12.35 -7.12 7.98
N ARG A 96 -13.07 -8.05 8.63
CA ARG A 96 -14.50 -7.86 8.91
C ARG A 96 -14.60 -6.85 10.05
N LYS A 97 -15.17 -5.68 9.76
CA LYS A 97 -15.59 -4.71 10.78
C LYS A 97 -16.87 -5.17 11.44
#